data_AF-A0A1H1DH66-F1
#
_entry.id   AF-A0A1H1DH66-F1
#
_cell.length_a   1.000
_cell.length_b   1.000
_cell.length_c   1.000
_cell.angle_alpha   90.00
_cell.angle_beta   90.00
_cell.angle_gamma   90.00
#
_symmetry.space_group_name_H-M   'P 1'
#
loop_
_entity.id
_entity.type
_entity.pdbx_description
1 polymer ?
#
loop_
_entity_poly.entity_id
_entity_poly.type
_entity_poly.pdbx_seq_one_letter_code
_entity_poly.pdbx_strand_id
1 'polypeptide(L)'
;MSRGPTLSVGGTDDANEANGRVPAPVPPSDGDAWYAPDVRAQYEVAPGVVTTVRDDGDGVGFVYEVREPGLGPREEEALEAIRSHFSVVNRRRPLTREGTSERASGGVPPKYRRVFDRLLDASPAARRRVEYYALRELRLLGEVTPLALDDRIDVVDVSDEDGSGSLVVHTRDYAPAVTEYRADAEFADRIAGERLRHYTVPFCGFDVDVVVYREHLLGDDRFTTKYAVLEPDLLPGDEELIDECKERIWEANVDEVVEDRRAFVAERARQFLSRQLTARNTRAWMEATEYRVRTALAEYGLAVPPVDRRFAEDRLDDLVYYVLRDYVGEGVLTVPIRDGHLEDVEANRVGERVKVIPRAGIGDGNRVPTNLAFEDETSFVNVVTQLAASRT
;
A
#
# COMPACT_ATOMS: atom_id res chain seq x y z
N MET A 1 54.14 -47.60 45.24
CA MET A 1 53.65 -46.28 44.79
C MET A 1 53.39 -46.38 43.29
N SER A 2 52.26 -45.99 42.70
CA SER A 2 51.06 -45.36 43.27
C SER A 2 49.80 -46.10 42.78
N ARG A 3 48.75 -46.23 43.61
CA ARG A 3 47.43 -46.70 43.16
C ARG A 3 46.60 -45.46 42.77
N GLY A 4 46.09 -45.43 41.55
CA GLY A 4 45.16 -44.37 41.12
C GLY A 4 43.85 -44.40 41.90
N PRO A 5 43.12 -43.28 41.99
CA PRO A 5 41.88 -43.20 42.76
C PRO A 5 40.79 -44.06 42.10
N THR A 6 40.24 -45.01 42.86
CA THR A 6 39.02 -45.72 42.47
C THR A 6 37.82 -44.87 42.89
N LEU A 7 37.08 -44.35 41.91
CA LEU A 7 35.80 -43.67 42.15
C LEU A 7 34.79 -44.68 42.68
N SER A 8 34.31 -44.48 43.92
CA SER A 8 33.27 -45.30 44.53
C SER A 8 31.90 -44.81 44.08
N VAL A 9 31.16 -45.63 43.34
CA VAL A 9 29.73 -45.42 43.07
C VAL A 9 28.95 -45.89 44.30
N GLY A 10 28.27 -44.97 44.98
CA GLY A 10 27.25 -45.30 45.97
C GLY A 10 25.85 -45.15 45.40
N GLY A 11 25.03 -46.19 45.48
CA GLY A 11 23.60 -46.00 45.79
C GLY A 11 23.46 -45.70 47.30
N THR A 12 22.31 -45.40 47.89
CA THR A 12 20.89 -45.58 47.52
C THR A 12 20.05 -44.63 48.42
N ASP A 13 19.00 -43.92 47.99
CA ASP A 13 18.28 -43.82 46.71
C ASP A 13 17.60 -42.43 46.63
N ASP A 14 17.20 -41.96 45.44
CA ASP A 14 16.07 -41.03 45.29
C ASP A 14 15.27 -41.34 44.01
N ALA A 15 13.99 -41.66 44.17
CA ALA A 15 13.20 -42.36 43.17
C ALA A 15 12.52 -41.42 42.15
N ASN A 16 13.30 -40.68 41.35
CA ASN A 16 12.79 -40.13 40.07
C ASN A 16 13.85 -39.85 38.99
N GLU A 17 14.95 -40.60 38.91
CA GLU A 17 15.74 -40.67 37.66
C GLU A 17 14.99 -41.46 36.59
N ALA A 18 13.88 -40.89 36.12
CA ALA A 18 13.32 -41.25 34.83
C ALA A 18 14.39 -40.99 33.76
N ASN A 19 14.92 -42.07 33.18
CA ASN A 19 15.72 -42.15 31.95
C ASN A 19 16.08 -40.78 31.35
N GLY A 20 17.37 -40.42 31.28
CA GLY A 20 17.90 -39.21 30.62
C GLY A 20 17.67 -39.16 29.10
N ARG A 21 16.40 -39.28 28.69
CA ARG A 21 15.85 -39.18 27.37
C ARG A 21 15.18 -37.82 27.31
N VAL A 22 15.73 -36.95 26.47
CA VAL A 22 15.10 -35.70 26.09
C VAL A 22 13.65 -35.99 25.65
N PRO A 23 12.63 -35.28 26.18
CA PRO A 23 11.25 -35.49 25.77
C PRO A 23 11.06 -35.34 24.26
N ALA A 24 10.06 -36.02 23.70
CA ALA A 24 9.71 -35.81 22.30
C ALA A 24 9.36 -34.32 22.06
N PRO A 25 9.81 -33.72 20.95
CA PRO A 25 9.50 -32.32 20.67
C PRO A 25 7.99 -32.15 20.46
N VAL A 26 7.40 -31.26 21.28
CA VAL A 26 6.06 -30.69 21.11
C VAL A 26 6.13 -29.41 20.25
N PRO A 27 5.02 -28.82 19.76
CA PRO A 27 5.08 -27.57 18.99
C PRO A 27 5.77 -26.43 19.76
N PRO A 28 6.46 -25.47 19.10
CA PRO A 28 7.18 -24.40 19.79
C PRO A 28 6.31 -23.50 20.69
N SER A 29 5.00 -23.45 20.45
CA SER A 29 4.02 -22.68 21.23
C SER A 29 3.47 -23.44 22.45
N ASP A 30 3.96 -24.65 22.70
CA ASP A 30 3.55 -25.46 23.85
C ASP A 30 4.42 -25.09 25.06
N GLY A 31 3.80 -24.84 26.22
CA GLY A 31 4.53 -24.44 27.44
C GLY A 31 5.51 -25.51 27.94
N ASP A 32 5.35 -26.76 27.53
CA ASP A 32 6.27 -27.87 27.83
C ASP A 32 7.40 -28.03 26.78
N ALA A 33 7.54 -27.09 25.82
CA ALA A 33 8.54 -27.13 24.74
C ALA A 33 9.98 -26.86 25.23
N TRP A 34 10.64 -27.91 25.75
CA TRP A 34 12.01 -27.87 26.27
C TRP A 34 13.09 -27.26 25.35
N TYR A 35 12.85 -27.19 24.03
CA TYR A 35 13.81 -26.70 23.02
C TYR A 35 13.54 -25.25 22.57
N ALA A 36 12.41 -24.66 22.96
CA ALA A 36 12.00 -23.30 22.61
C ALA A 36 11.18 -22.68 23.77
N PRO A 37 11.70 -22.66 25.01
CA PRO A 37 10.92 -22.36 26.22
C PRO A 37 10.42 -20.90 26.30
N ASP A 38 10.98 -20.01 25.49
CA ASP A 38 10.61 -18.61 25.35
C ASP A 38 9.55 -18.37 24.25
N VAL A 39 9.31 -19.34 23.36
CA VAL A 39 8.35 -19.20 22.25
C VAL A 39 6.92 -19.42 22.76
N ARG A 40 6.04 -18.47 22.47
CA ARG A 40 4.63 -18.49 22.90
C ARG A 40 3.67 -18.76 21.75
N ALA A 41 4.00 -18.32 20.55
CA ALA A 41 3.26 -18.66 19.32
C ALA A 41 4.20 -18.76 18.12
N GLN A 42 3.89 -19.66 17.18
CA GLN A 42 4.52 -19.67 15.86
C GLN A 42 3.51 -20.12 14.80
N TYR A 43 3.33 -19.32 13.75
CA TYR A 43 2.32 -19.57 12.70
C TYR A 43 2.71 -18.93 11.37
N GLU A 44 2.16 -19.47 10.29
CA GLU A 44 2.32 -18.94 8.93
C GLU A 44 1.21 -17.92 8.64
N VAL A 45 1.57 -16.66 8.38
CA VAL A 45 0.61 -15.58 8.06
C VAL A 45 0.33 -15.48 6.56
N ALA A 46 1.32 -15.84 5.74
CA ALA A 46 1.23 -15.96 4.29
C ALA A 46 2.22 -17.02 3.80
N PRO A 47 2.08 -17.60 2.59
CA PRO A 47 2.93 -18.69 2.12
C PRO A 47 4.45 -18.40 2.20
N GLY A 48 5.13 -19.07 3.12
CA GLY A 48 6.56 -18.91 3.43
C GLY A 48 6.91 -17.76 4.38
N VAL A 49 5.94 -17.01 4.88
CA VAL A 49 6.08 -15.94 5.88
C VAL A 49 5.62 -16.47 7.23
N VAL A 50 6.56 -16.67 8.16
CA VAL A 50 6.29 -17.22 9.49
C VAL A 50 6.49 -16.17 10.57
N THR A 51 5.46 -15.92 11.36
CA THR A 51 5.53 -15.13 12.59
C THR A 51 5.95 -16.04 13.75
N THR A 52 6.83 -15.54 14.61
CA THR A 52 7.12 -16.11 15.94
C THR A 52 6.92 -15.04 16.99
N VAL A 53 6.14 -15.33 18.03
CA VAL A 53 6.01 -14.50 19.23
C VAL A 53 6.72 -15.19 20.37
N ARG A 54 7.67 -14.50 21.00
CA ARG A 54 8.46 -15.01 22.13
C ARG A 54 8.50 -14.02 23.29
N ASP A 55 8.85 -14.47 24.48
CA ASP A 55 9.07 -13.59 25.62
C ASP A 55 10.21 -12.61 25.36
N ASP A 56 10.08 -11.38 25.87
CA ASP A 56 11.20 -10.44 25.89
C ASP A 56 12.26 -10.83 26.93
N GLY A 57 13.53 -10.53 26.66
CA GLY A 57 14.67 -10.88 27.49
C GLY A 57 14.66 -10.21 28.87
N ASP A 58 13.99 -9.07 29.00
CA ASP A 58 13.78 -8.36 30.27
C ASP A 58 12.58 -8.93 31.08
N GLY A 59 11.86 -9.93 30.54
CA GLY A 59 10.78 -10.63 31.22
C GLY A 59 9.45 -9.87 31.30
N VAL A 60 9.31 -8.78 30.53
CA VAL A 60 8.09 -7.95 30.43
C VAL A 60 7.77 -7.74 28.96
N GLY A 61 6.54 -8.10 28.54
CA GLY A 61 6.13 -8.02 27.14
C GLY A 61 6.68 -9.16 26.28
N PHE A 62 6.61 -8.98 24.97
CA PHE A 62 6.94 -9.99 23.96
C PHE A 62 7.78 -9.39 22.83
N VAL A 63 8.45 -10.26 22.07
CA VAL A 63 9.05 -9.93 20.77
C VAL A 63 8.23 -10.61 19.68
N TYR A 64 7.84 -9.84 18.66
CA TYR A 64 7.13 -10.31 17.46
C TYR A 64 8.12 -10.31 16.29
N GLU A 65 8.52 -11.50 15.85
CA GLU A 65 9.51 -11.69 14.78
C GLU A 65 8.85 -12.23 13.52
N VAL A 66 9.26 -11.69 12.36
CA VAL A 66 8.80 -12.15 11.05
C VAL A 66 9.95 -12.81 10.30
N ARG A 67 9.70 -13.99 9.75
CA ARG A 67 10.62 -14.66 8.84
C ARG A 67 10.00 -14.80 7.46
N GLU A 68 10.40 -13.92 6.55
CA GLU A 68 10.00 -13.92 5.14
C GLU A 68 10.70 -15.03 4.31
N PRO A 69 10.22 -15.37 3.09
CA PRO A 69 10.82 -16.40 2.25
C PRO A 69 12.17 -15.96 1.66
N GLY A 70 13.28 -16.54 2.13
CA GLY A 70 14.63 -16.15 1.65
C GLY A 70 14.82 -16.25 0.12
N LEU A 71 15.38 -15.20 -0.48
CA LEU A 71 15.77 -15.15 -1.89
C LEU A 71 17.20 -15.70 -2.08
N GLY A 72 17.43 -16.40 -3.19
CA GLY A 72 18.79 -16.69 -3.69
C GLY A 72 19.25 -15.66 -4.73
N PRO A 73 20.54 -15.65 -5.12
CA PRO A 73 21.10 -14.59 -5.97
C PRO A 73 20.36 -14.34 -7.29
N ARG A 74 19.90 -15.40 -7.98
CA ARG A 74 19.10 -15.26 -9.23
C ARG A 74 17.71 -14.67 -9.00
N GLU A 75 17.17 -14.83 -7.80
CA GLU A 75 15.84 -14.34 -7.43
C GLU A 75 15.93 -12.87 -7.01
N GLU A 76 17.04 -12.47 -6.39
CA GLU A 76 17.42 -11.06 -6.15
C GLU A 76 17.67 -10.32 -7.47
N GLU A 77 18.49 -10.86 -8.38
CA GLU A 77 18.73 -10.31 -9.73
C GLU A 77 17.42 -10.08 -10.50
N ALA A 78 16.50 -11.03 -10.44
CA ALA A 78 15.23 -10.94 -11.15
C ALA A 78 14.22 -10.00 -10.47
N LEU A 79 14.22 -9.92 -9.13
CA LEU A 79 13.46 -8.90 -8.39
C LEU A 79 13.96 -7.50 -8.75
N GLU A 80 15.27 -7.29 -8.85
CA GLU A 80 15.87 -6.00 -9.22
C GLU A 80 15.53 -5.61 -10.68
N ALA A 81 15.52 -6.56 -11.61
CA ALA A 81 15.01 -6.34 -12.97
C ALA A 81 13.53 -5.91 -12.99
N ILE A 82 12.70 -6.48 -12.11
CA ILE A 82 11.29 -6.11 -11.95
C ILE A 82 11.17 -4.70 -11.33
N ARG A 83 11.92 -4.39 -10.26
CA ARG A 83 11.97 -3.06 -9.63
C ARG A 83 12.36 -1.99 -10.65
N SER A 84 13.45 -2.22 -11.39
CA SER A 84 13.92 -1.31 -12.45
C SER A 84 12.82 -1.06 -13.49
N HIS A 85 12.10 -2.11 -13.93
CA HIS A 85 11.00 -1.98 -14.88
C HIS A 85 9.79 -1.18 -14.36
N PHE A 86 9.50 -1.23 -13.05
CA PHE A 86 8.37 -0.53 -12.43
C PHE A 86 8.75 0.74 -11.64
N SER A 87 10.02 1.13 -11.65
CA SER A 87 10.58 2.30 -10.93
C SER A 87 9.87 3.62 -11.22
N VAL A 88 9.30 3.77 -12.43
CA VAL A 88 8.57 4.97 -12.87
C VAL A 88 7.06 4.89 -12.53
N VAL A 89 6.61 3.92 -11.73
CA VAL A 89 5.17 3.68 -11.52
C VAL A 89 4.78 3.72 -10.05
N ASN A 90 4.58 4.95 -9.54
CA ASN A 90 3.80 5.19 -8.33
C ASN A 90 2.40 4.59 -8.50
N ARG A 91 1.95 3.82 -7.50
CA ARG A 91 0.59 3.26 -7.47
C ARG A 91 0.06 3.25 -6.05
N ARG A 92 -1.22 3.59 -5.89
CA ARG A 92 -1.95 3.53 -4.62
C ARG A 92 -1.70 2.22 -3.87
N ARG A 93 -1.19 2.33 -2.65
CA ARG A 93 -1.18 1.25 -1.65
C ARG A 93 -2.59 1.00 -1.10
N PRO A 94 -2.89 -0.19 -0.54
CA PRO A 94 -4.09 -0.34 0.28
C PRO A 94 -4.09 0.65 1.46
N LEU A 95 -5.28 0.94 1.97
CA LEU A 95 -5.49 1.79 3.15
C LEU A 95 -5.81 0.98 4.40
N THR A 96 -6.16 -0.30 4.22
CA THR A 96 -6.66 -1.19 5.28
C THR A 96 -6.03 -2.56 5.15
N ARG A 97 -6.07 -3.32 6.24
CA ARG A 97 -5.64 -4.72 6.31
C ARG A 97 -6.38 -5.59 5.31
N GLU A 98 -7.69 -5.46 5.22
CA GLU A 98 -8.50 -6.27 4.28
C GLU A 98 -8.11 -5.96 2.83
N GLY A 99 -7.89 -4.68 2.49
CA GLY A 99 -7.38 -4.29 1.18
C GLY A 99 -5.97 -4.83 0.89
N THR A 100 -5.15 -5.01 1.92
CA THR A 100 -3.82 -5.66 1.81
C THR A 100 -3.97 -7.16 1.57
N SER A 101 -4.77 -7.85 2.39
CA SER A 101 -5.04 -9.29 2.29
C SER A 101 -5.74 -9.68 0.98
N GLU A 102 -6.69 -8.88 0.50
CA GLU A 102 -7.37 -9.07 -0.80
C GLU A 102 -6.37 -8.96 -1.96
N ARG A 103 -5.50 -7.96 -1.94
CA ARG A 103 -4.46 -7.76 -2.97
C ARG A 103 -3.40 -8.86 -2.94
N ALA A 104 -2.98 -9.30 -1.75
CA ALA A 104 -2.04 -10.40 -1.59
C ALA A 104 -2.64 -11.72 -2.10
N SER A 105 -3.89 -12.01 -1.72
CA SER A 105 -4.62 -13.22 -2.16
C SER A 105 -4.92 -13.25 -3.65
N GLY A 106 -5.22 -12.09 -4.26
CA GLY A 106 -5.39 -11.95 -5.71
C GLY A 106 -4.08 -12.13 -6.51
N GLY A 107 -2.94 -12.01 -5.83
CA GLY A 107 -1.60 -12.17 -6.38
C GLY A 107 -1.27 -11.16 -7.49
N VAL A 108 -0.28 -11.51 -8.30
CA VAL A 108 0.19 -10.67 -9.43
C VAL A 108 -0.96 -10.46 -10.43
N PRO A 109 -1.42 -9.23 -10.71
CA PRO A 109 -2.52 -9.03 -11.67
C PRO A 109 -2.10 -9.38 -13.12
N PRO A 110 -3.03 -9.77 -14.01
CA PRO A 110 -2.70 -10.30 -15.34
C PRO A 110 -1.75 -9.42 -16.19
N LYS A 111 -1.83 -8.09 -16.05
CA LYS A 111 -0.95 -7.14 -16.75
C LYS A 111 0.52 -7.24 -16.33
N TYR A 112 0.78 -7.59 -15.07
CA TYR A 112 2.14 -7.81 -14.53
C TYR A 112 2.64 -9.22 -14.81
N ARG A 113 1.75 -10.24 -14.79
CA ARG A 113 2.13 -11.63 -15.07
C ARG A 113 2.91 -11.75 -16.37
N ARG A 114 2.48 -11.08 -17.45
CA ARG A 114 3.18 -11.07 -18.75
C ARG A 114 4.60 -10.47 -18.70
N VAL A 115 4.85 -9.50 -17.82
CA VAL A 115 6.19 -8.92 -17.61
C VAL A 115 7.03 -9.91 -16.82
N PHE A 116 6.46 -10.49 -15.76
CA PHE A 116 7.10 -11.48 -14.92
C PHE A 116 7.43 -12.75 -15.70
N ASP A 117 6.54 -13.23 -16.57
CA ASP A 117 6.76 -14.36 -17.49
C ASP A 117 7.94 -14.16 -18.46
N ARG A 118 8.31 -12.89 -18.72
CA ARG A 118 9.45 -12.52 -19.58
C ARG A 118 10.75 -12.33 -18.78
N LEU A 119 10.66 -11.84 -17.54
CA LEU A 119 11.81 -11.55 -16.68
C LEU A 119 12.20 -12.74 -15.78
N LEU A 120 11.30 -13.70 -15.55
CA LEU A 120 11.49 -14.84 -14.65
C LEU A 120 11.61 -16.16 -15.41
N ASP A 121 12.83 -16.51 -15.82
CA ASP A 121 13.18 -17.91 -16.09
C ASP A 121 13.49 -18.63 -14.75
N ALA A 122 12.42 -18.98 -14.04
CA ALA A 122 12.47 -19.40 -12.64
C ALA A 122 11.61 -20.64 -12.37
N SER A 123 12.07 -21.51 -11.46
CA SER A 123 11.26 -22.62 -10.96
C SER A 123 9.97 -22.10 -10.29
N PRO A 124 8.88 -22.90 -10.22
CA PRO A 124 7.65 -22.46 -9.56
C PRO A 124 7.83 -22.00 -8.09
N ALA A 125 8.83 -22.54 -7.38
CA ALA A 125 9.14 -22.13 -6.01
C ALA A 125 9.90 -20.78 -5.97
N ALA A 126 10.91 -20.63 -6.82
CA ALA A 126 11.65 -19.38 -7.02
C ALA A 126 10.70 -18.23 -7.42
N ARG A 127 9.84 -18.51 -8.40
CA ARG A 127 8.82 -17.58 -8.89
C ARG A 127 7.89 -17.10 -7.79
N ARG A 128 7.36 -17.98 -6.93
CA ARG A 128 6.50 -17.56 -5.81
C ARG A 128 7.19 -16.59 -4.85
N ARG A 129 8.49 -16.77 -4.58
CA ARG A 129 9.25 -15.84 -3.71
C ARG A 129 9.45 -14.49 -4.38
N VAL A 130 9.84 -14.45 -5.66
CA VAL A 130 9.96 -13.17 -6.39
C VAL A 130 8.60 -12.48 -6.55
N GLU A 131 7.53 -13.24 -6.80
CA GLU A 131 6.16 -12.70 -6.86
C GLU A 131 5.70 -12.11 -5.53
N TYR A 132 6.07 -12.74 -4.40
CA TYR A 132 5.81 -12.22 -3.06
C TYR A 132 6.48 -10.85 -2.84
N TYR A 133 7.80 -10.73 -3.02
CA TYR A 133 8.52 -9.46 -2.83
C TYR A 133 8.06 -8.38 -3.84
N ALA A 134 7.84 -8.75 -5.10
CA ALA A 134 7.35 -7.80 -6.08
C ALA A 134 5.92 -7.29 -5.77
N LEU A 135 5.06 -8.09 -5.13
CA LEU A 135 3.75 -7.63 -4.64
C LEU A 135 3.89 -6.75 -3.40
N ARG A 136 4.64 -7.21 -2.40
CA ARG A 136 5.02 -6.48 -1.17
C ARG A 136 5.44 -5.04 -1.49
N GLU A 137 6.38 -4.89 -2.42
CA GLU A 137 6.99 -3.61 -2.79
C GLU A 137 6.19 -2.79 -3.82
N LEU A 138 5.50 -3.42 -4.78
CA LEU A 138 4.83 -2.67 -5.86
C LEU A 138 3.32 -2.47 -5.65
N ARG A 139 2.69 -3.16 -4.69
CA ARG A 139 1.22 -3.23 -4.57
C ARG A 139 0.66 -3.24 -3.13
N LEU A 140 1.46 -3.64 -2.14
CA LEU A 140 1.06 -3.79 -0.73
C LEU A 140 1.69 -2.68 0.12
N LEU A 141 2.14 -2.98 1.35
CA LEU A 141 2.61 -2.00 2.35
C LEU A 141 4.12 -2.07 2.57
N GLY A 142 4.91 -2.37 1.53
CA GLY A 142 6.37 -2.41 1.67
C GLY A 142 6.81 -3.41 2.74
N GLU A 143 7.73 -2.99 3.61
CA GLU A 143 8.32 -3.88 4.63
C GLU A 143 7.35 -4.35 5.72
N VAL A 144 6.37 -3.53 6.10
CA VAL A 144 5.37 -3.89 7.13
C VAL A 144 4.22 -4.76 6.59
N THR A 145 4.27 -5.17 5.32
CA THR A 145 3.29 -6.08 4.70
C THR A 145 3.01 -7.34 5.54
N PRO A 146 4.01 -8.05 6.13
CA PRO A 146 3.73 -9.23 6.95
C PRO A 146 2.84 -8.95 8.16
N LEU A 147 3.04 -7.82 8.85
CA LEU A 147 2.20 -7.39 9.96
C LEU A 147 0.76 -7.13 9.47
N ALA A 148 0.64 -6.46 8.32
CA ALA A 148 -0.65 -6.18 7.68
C ALA A 148 -1.32 -7.39 7.01
N LEU A 149 -0.72 -8.58 7.07
CA LEU A 149 -1.34 -9.85 6.68
C LEU A 149 -1.72 -10.72 7.90
N ASP A 150 -1.21 -10.40 9.09
CA ASP A 150 -1.66 -11.05 10.32
C ASP A 150 -2.97 -10.42 10.81
N ASP A 151 -4.03 -11.21 10.81
CA ASP A 151 -5.33 -10.78 11.30
C ASP A 151 -5.37 -10.61 12.83
N ARG A 152 -4.41 -11.22 13.57
CA ARG A 152 -4.34 -11.23 15.04
C ARG A 152 -3.84 -9.93 15.65
N ILE A 153 -3.11 -9.10 14.91
CA ILE A 153 -2.75 -7.76 15.38
C ILE A 153 -4.05 -6.97 15.48
N ASP A 154 -4.37 -6.41 16.63
CA ASP A 154 -5.60 -5.60 16.80
C ASP A 154 -5.26 -4.11 16.84
N VAL A 155 -4.14 -3.73 17.45
CA VAL A 155 -3.68 -2.34 17.60
C VAL A 155 -2.18 -2.25 17.29
N VAL A 156 -1.73 -1.12 16.77
CA VAL A 156 -0.32 -0.81 16.49
C VAL A 156 0.06 0.48 17.21
N ASP A 157 1.19 0.47 17.90
CA ASP A 157 1.77 1.65 18.54
C ASP A 157 2.95 2.15 17.70
N VAL A 158 2.82 3.38 17.20
CA VAL A 158 3.82 4.10 16.40
C VAL A 158 4.54 5.17 17.22
N SER A 159 4.30 5.22 18.54
CA SER A 159 4.98 6.16 19.43
C SER A 159 6.37 5.65 19.83
N ASP A 160 7.29 6.60 20.04
CA ASP A 160 8.62 6.34 20.58
C ASP A 160 8.67 6.72 22.08
N GLU A 161 7.59 6.46 22.83
CA GLU A 161 7.50 6.83 24.25
C GLU A 161 8.50 6.05 25.11
N ASP A 162 8.78 4.79 24.75
CA ASP A 162 9.77 3.93 25.40
C ASP A 162 11.22 4.15 24.89
N GLY A 163 11.42 5.00 23.87
CA GLY A 163 12.73 5.34 23.32
C GLY A 163 13.43 4.20 22.55
N SER A 164 12.68 3.18 22.14
CA SER A 164 13.19 2.02 21.37
C SER A 164 13.34 2.30 19.88
N GLY A 165 12.63 3.30 19.35
CA GLY A 165 12.46 3.58 17.92
C GLY A 165 11.74 2.48 17.14
N SER A 166 11.21 1.45 17.82
CA SER A 166 10.65 0.24 17.23
C SER A 166 9.13 0.24 17.26
N LEU A 167 8.52 -0.25 16.19
CA LEU A 167 7.08 -0.43 16.09
C LEU A 167 6.62 -1.54 17.06
N VAL A 168 5.61 -1.25 17.87
CA VAL A 168 5.02 -2.21 18.80
C VAL A 168 3.64 -2.62 18.31
N VAL A 169 3.33 -3.91 18.39
CA VAL A 169 2.02 -4.46 18.00
C VAL A 169 1.33 -5.08 19.22
N HIS A 170 0.02 -4.91 19.29
CA HIS A 170 -0.83 -5.56 20.26
C HIS A 170 -1.66 -6.59 19.50
N THR A 171 -1.39 -7.87 19.73
CA THR A 171 -2.22 -8.94 19.19
C THR A 171 -3.34 -9.31 20.17
N ARG A 172 -4.36 -10.03 19.69
CA ARG A 172 -5.47 -10.58 20.49
C ARG A 172 -5.01 -11.27 21.79
N ASP A 173 -3.89 -11.98 21.72
CA ASP A 173 -3.39 -12.87 22.76
C ASP A 173 -2.09 -12.37 23.45
N TYR A 174 -1.33 -11.48 22.79
CA TYR A 174 -0.01 -11.01 23.23
C TYR A 174 0.14 -9.50 23.03
N ALA A 175 0.37 -8.77 24.12
CA ALA A 175 0.61 -7.33 24.13
C ALA A 175 1.38 -6.89 25.40
N PRO A 176 2.25 -5.86 25.31
CA PRO A 176 2.81 -5.31 24.08
C PRO A 176 3.80 -6.30 23.43
N ALA A 177 3.93 -6.27 22.11
CA ALA A 177 4.92 -7.08 21.38
C ALA A 177 5.79 -6.21 20.47
N VAL A 178 7.07 -6.08 20.79
CA VAL A 178 8.04 -5.26 20.05
C VAL A 178 8.43 -5.97 18.75
N THR A 179 8.46 -5.23 17.63
CA THR A 179 8.88 -5.76 16.32
C THR A 179 10.27 -5.28 15.93
N GLU A 180 10.85 -5.86 14.86
CA GLU A 180 12.10 -5.37 14.25
C GLU A 180 11.92 -4.11 13.38
N TYR A 181 10.68 -3.71 13.08
CA TYR A 181 10.38 -2.57 12.23
C TYR A 181 10.49 -1.26 13.01
N ARG A 182 10.80 -0.17 12.33
CA ARG A 182 10.84 1.17 12.95
C ARG A 182 9.43 1.69 13.21
N ALA A 183 9.24 2.45 14.28
CA ALA A 183 7.97 3.11 14.59
C ALA A 183 7.53 4.09 13.47
N ASP A 184 8.48 4.68 12.75
CA ASP A 184 8.26 5.57 11.59
C ASP A 184 8.29 4.86 10.22
N ALA A 185 8.15 3.52 10.19
CA ALA A 185 8.17 2.74 8.95
C ALA A 185 7.04 3.15 7.97
N GLU A 186 7.34 3.12 6.67
CA GLU A 186 6.37 3.50 5.64
C GLU A 186 5.12 2.60 5.71
N PHE A 187 3.94 3.21 5.81
CA PHE A 187 2.64 2.56 5.96
C PHE A 187 2.35 1.88 7.30
N ALA A 188 3.13 2.14 8.36
CA ALA A 188 2.85 1.64 9.71
C ALA A 188 1.41 1.98 10.19
N ASP A 189 0.89 3.15 9.79
CA ASP A 189 -0.47 3.64 10.01
C ASP A 189 -1.58 2.69 9.56
N ARG A 190 -1.28 1.76 8.64
CA ARG A 190 -2.28 0.96 7.90
C ARG A 190 -2.32 -0.51 8.28
N ILE A 191 -1.36 -0.97 9.07
CA ILE A 191 -1.23 -2.37 9.52
C ILE A 191 -2.50 -2.82 10.26
N ALA A 192 -3.07 -1.94 11.07
CA ALA A 192 -4.35 -2.12 11.76
C ALA A 192 -5.45 -1.19 11.25
N GLY A 193 -5.45 -0.89 9.95
CA GLY A 193 -6.58 -0.26 9.28
C GLY A 193 -7.72 -1.27 9.07
N GLU A 194 -8.89 -1.01 9.63
CA GLU A 194 -10.15 -1.75 9.48
C GLU A 194 -11.06 -1.05 8.45
N ARG A 195 -11.56 -1.77 7.44
CA ARG A 195 -12.48 -1.21 6.43
C ARG A 195 -13.92 -1.21 6.90
N LEU A 196 -14.44 -0.05 7.29
CA LEU A 196 -15.84 0.12 7.71
C LEU A 196 -16.82 0.11 6.53
N ARG A 197 -16.50 0.82 5.43
CA ARG A 197 -17.33 0.91 4.21
C ARG A 197 -16.48 1.03 2.96
N HIS A 198 -17.00 0.53 1.85
CA HIS A 198 -16.51 0.77 0.49
C HIS A 198 -17.71 0.88 -0.46
N TYR A 199 -17.76 1.94 -1.26
CA TYR A 199 -18.80 2.23 -2.25
C TYR A 199 -18.21 3.14 -3.35
N THR A 200 -18.99 3.44 -4.39
CA THR A 200 -18.59 4.38 -5.46
C THR A 200 -19.45 5.64 -5.46
N VAL A 201 -18.85 6.76 -5.86
CA VAL A 201 -19.53 8.03 -6.11
C VAL A 201 -19.45 8.33 -7.61
N PRO A 202 -20.58 8.44 -8.33
CA PRO A 202 -20.56 8.64 -9.77
C PRO A 202 -20.25 10.10 -10.12
N PHE A 203 -19.23 10.32 -10.95
CA PHE A 203 -18.87 11.62 -11.50
C PHE A 203 -18.59 11.52 -13.00
N CYS A 204 -19.31 12.28 -13.82
CA CYS A 204 -19.08 12.39 -15.28
C CYS A 204 -19.01 11.07 -16.08
N GLY A 205 -19.50 9.95 -15.55
CA GLY A 205 -19.43 8.62 -16.17
C GLY A 205 -18.31 7.72 -15.62
N PHE A 206 -17.55 8.21 -14.65
CA PHE A 206 -16.63 7.48 -13.81
C PHE A 206 -17.31 7.12 -12.49
N ASP A 207 -17.07 5.91 -11.99
CA ASP A 207 -17.43 5.49 -10.64
C ASP A 207 -16.18 5.62 -9.76
N VAL A 208 -16.10 6.67 -8.94
CA VAL A 208 -14.92 6.90 -8.09
C VAL A 208 -15.10 6.14 -6.78
N ASP A 209 -14.19 5.20 -6.50
CA ASP A 209 -14.19 4.43 -5.26
C ASP A 209 -14.01 5.34 -4.02
N VAL A 210 -14.74 5.06 -2.96
CA VAL A 210 -14.65 5.73 -1.66
C VAL A 210 -14.56 4.67 -0.56
N VAL A 211 -13.59 4.84 0.34
CA VAL A 211 -13.36 3.94 1.48
C VAL A 211 -13.44 4.71 2.79
N VAL A 212 -14.32 4.28 3.69
CA VAL A 212 -14.33 4.72 5.09
C VAL A 212 -13.68 3.63 5.92
N TYR A 213 -12.66 4.00 6.68
CA TYR A 213 -11.84 3.05 7.44
C TYR A 213 -11.51 3.60 8.82
N ARG A 214 -11.14 2.70 9.72
CA ARG A 214 -10.70 3.01 11.08
C ARG A 214 -9.27 2.54 11.26
N GLU A 215 -8.41 3.38 11.78
CA GLU A 215 -7.07 3.02 12.20
C GLU A 215 -7.09 2.71 13.70
N HIS A 216 -6.57 1.54 14.05
CA HIS A 216 -6.35 1.13 15.43
C HIS A 216 -4.89 1.44 15.81
N LEU A 217 -4.60 2.73 15.96
CA LEU A 217 -3.28 3.24 16.33
C LEU A 217 -3.26 3.77 17.77
N LEU A 218 -2.13 3.59 18.43
CA LEU A 218 -1.73 4.36 19.61
C LEU A 218 -0.70 5.42 19.19
N GLY A 219 -0.76 6.59 19.84
CA GLY A 219 0.16 7.71 19.59
C GLY A 219 -0.19 8.65 18.42
N ASP A 220 -0.89 8.20 17.37
CA ASP A 220 -1.13 9.00 16.15
C ASP A 220 -2.60 9.34 15.85
N ASP A 221 -2.82 10.61 15.49
CA ASP A 221 -4.07 11.34 15.25
C ASP A 221 -5.16 11.28 16.37
N ARG A 222 -5.99 12.33 16.46
CA ARG A 222 -7.21 12.32 17.30
C ARG A 222 -8.38 11.62 16.62
N PHE A 223 -8.27 11.36 15.32
CA PHE A 223 -9.32 10.79 14.49
C PHE A 223 -9.00 9.34 14.14
N THR A 224 -9.58 8.40 14.90
CA THR A 224 -9.47 6.97 14.60
C THR A 224 -10.17 6.58 13.31
N THR A 225 -11.21 7.32 12.88
CA THR A 225 -11.93 7.05 11.63
C THR A 225 -11.53 8.06 10.55
N LYS A 226 -11.26 7.57 9.34
CA LYS A 226 -10.80 8.34 8.17
C LYS A 226 -11.67 8.04 6.94
N TYR A 227 -11.80 9.01 6.04
CA TYR A 227 -12.55 8.90 4.77
C TYR A 227 -11.58 9.11 3.60
N ALA A 228 -11.50 8.17 2.66
CA ALA A 228 -10.60 8.29 1.52
C ALA A 228 -11.34 8.23 0.19
N VAL A 229 -11.12 9.26 -0.65
CA VAL A 229 -11.48 9.21 -2.06
C VAL A 229 -10.37 8.49 -2.83
N LEU A 230 -10.75 7.48 -3.60
CA LEU A 230 -9.86 6.71 -4.43
C LEU A 230 -9.93 7.15 -5.90
N GLU A 231 -9.42 8.36 -6.16
CA GLU A 231 -9.19 8.84 -7.52
C GLU A 231 -8.19 7.95 -8.30
N PRO A 232 -8.20 7.98 -9.65
CA PRO A 232 -7.28 7.22 -10.49
C PRO A 232 -5.79 7.50 -10.22
N ASP A 233 -4.93 6.49 -10.39
CA ASP A 233 -3.47 6.63 -10.21
C ASP A 233 -2.85 7.44 -11.37
N LEU A 234 -2.28 8.62 -11.09
CA LEU A 234 -1.46 9.35 -12.07
C LEU A 234 -0.05 8.77 -12.19
N LEU A 235 0.48 8.74 -13.42
CA LEU A 235 1.87 8.40 -13.73
C LEU A 235 2.76 9.65 -13.76
N PRO A 236 4.09 9.53 -13.60
CA PRO A 236 5.01 10.65 -13.76
C PRO A 236 4.84 11.38 -15.10
N GLY A 237 4.67 12.70 -15.03
CA GLY A 237 4.39 13.57 -16.19
C GLY A 237 2.93 13.59 -16.65
N ASP A 238 1.99 12.92 -15.96
CA ASP A 238 0.56 13.05 -16.24
C ASP A 238 -0.01 14.40 -15.79
N GLU A 239 0.50 14.97 -14.69
CA GLU A 239 0.13 16.31 -14.22
C GLU A 239 0.45 17.38 -15.27
N GLU A 240 1.65 17.34 -15.87
CA GLU A 240 2.01 18.22 -17.00
C GLU A 240 1.04 18.07 -18.18
N LEU A 241 0.64 16.84 -18.53
CA LEU A 241 -0.29 16.58 -19.62
C LEU A 241 -1.70 17.08 -19.32
N ILE A 242 -2.13 16.97 -18.06
CA ILE A 242 -3.38 17.51 -17.56
C ILE A 242 -3.34 19.04 -17.66
N ASP A 243 -2.28 19.69 -17.20
CA ASP A 243 -2.19 21.15 -17.18
C ASP A 243 -2.01 21.75 -18.59
N GLU A 244 -1.17 21.18 -19.45
CA GLU A 244 -1.12 21.51 -20.89
C GLU A 244 -2.52 21.39 -21.53
N CYS A 245 -3.27 20.34 -21.19
CA CYS A 245 -4.62 20.13 -21.69
C CYS A 245 -5.60 21.17 -21.15
N LYS A 246 -5.47 21.56 -19.89
CA LYS A 246 -6.32 22.58 -19.27
C LYS A 246 -6.10 23.93 -19.93
N GLU A 247 -4.86 24.40 -19.99
CA GLU A 247 -4.49 25.65 -20.69
C GLU A 247 -5.06 25.67 -22.11
N ARG A 248 -4.93 24.58 -22.86
CA ARG A 248 -5.43 24.50 -24.23
C ARG A 248 -6.96 24.49 -24.35
N ILE A 249 -7.67 23.97 -23.35
CA ILE A 249 -9.14 24.05 -23.27
C ILE A 249 -9.58 25.45 -22.88
N TRP A 250 -8.87 26.10 -21.95
CA TRP A 250 -9.13 27.49 -21.56
C TRP A 250 -9.02 28.44 -22.77
N GLU A 251 -7.94 28.37 -23.53
CA GLU A 251 -7.75 29.16 -24.77
C GLU A 251 -8.91 28.99 -25.76
N ALA A 252 -9.41 27.76 -25.94
CA ALA A 252 -10.50 27.48 -26.87
C ALA A 252 -11.89 27.93 -26.37
N ASN A 253 -12.07 28.09 -25.06
CA ASN A 253 -13.34 28.40 -24.42
C ASN A 253 -13.63 29.92 -24.31
N VAL A 254 -12.65 30.77 -24.66
CA VAL A 254 -12.81 32.24 -24.60
C VAL A 254 -13.74 32.77 -25.71
N ASP A 255 -13.88 32.06 -26.83
CA ASP A 255 -14.57 32.54 -28.04
C ASP A 255 -15.87 31.78 -28.42
N GLU A 256 -16.22 30.67 -27.76
CA GLU A 256 -17.36 29.80 -28.13
C GLU A 256 -18.47 29.77 -27.05
N VAL A 257 -19.74 29.82 -27.47
CA VAL A 257 -20.89 29.59 -26.56
C VAL A 257 -21.15 28.09 -26.44
N VAL A 258 -20.89 27.53 -25.27
CA VAL A 258 -20.95 26.07 -25.03
C VAL A 258 -22.27 25.68 -24.35
N GLU A 259 -23.11 24.90 -25.05
CA GLU A 259 -24.41 24.41 -24.53
C GLU A 259 -24.25 23.24 -23.53
N ASP A 260 -23.36 22.29 -23.80
CA ASP A 260 -22.99 21.20 -22.87
C ASP A 260 -21.49 21.29 -22.54
N ARG A 261 -21.19 21.95 -21.42
CA ARG A 261 -19.82 22.10 -20.91
C ARG A 261 -19.15 20.75 -20.60
N ARG A 262 -19.90 19.73 -20.19
CA ARG A 262 -19.34 18.40 -19.89
C ARG A 262 -18.91 17.69 -21.17
N ALA A 263 -19.79 17.62 -22.17
CA ALA A 263 -19.49 16.98 -23.44
C ALA A 263 -18.33 17.69 -24.16
N PHE A 264 -18.35 19.03 -24.21
CA PHE A 264 -17.31 19.85 -24.82
C PHE A 264 -15.93 19.61 -24.18
N VAL A 265 -15.82 19.72 -22.85
CA VAL A 265 -14.56 19.50 -22.14
C VAL A 265 -14.07 18.05 -22.34
N ALA A 266 -14.96 17.05 -22.24
CA ALA A 266 -14.61 15.64 -22.42
C ALA A 266 -14.06 15.34 -23.82
N GLU A 267 -14.67 15.89 -24.87
CA GLU A 267 -14.24 15.70 -26.25
C GLU A 267 -12.90 16.40 -26.54
N ARG A 268 -12.77 17.67 -26.12
CA ARG A 268 -11.51 18.42 -26.28
C ARG A 268 -10.35 17.76 -25.52
N ALA A 269 -10.59 17.32 -24.28
CA ALA A 269 -9.61 16.60 -23.47
C ALA A 269 -9.15 15.31 -24.16
N ARG A 270 -10.11 14.43 -24.55
CA ARG A 270 -9.79 13.19 -25.28
C ARG A 270 -9.03 13.47 -26.58
N GLN A 271 -9.42 14.48 -27.35
CA GLN A 271 -8.75 14.84 -28.59
C GLN A 271 -7.32 15.37 -28.38
N PHE A 272 -7.05 16.15 -27.34
CA PHE A 272 -5.71 16.65 -27.03
C PHE A 272 -4.82 15.53 -26.47
N LEU A 273 -5.27 14.87 -25.41
CA LEU A 273 -4.50 13.87 -24.66
C LEU A 273 -4.17 12.64 -25.52
N SER A 274 -5.10 12.15 -26.34
CA SER A 274 -4.82 11.03 -27.28
C SER A 274 -3.70 11.36 -28.28
N ARG A 275 -3.65 12.61 -28.77
CA ARG A 275 -2.56 13.09 -29.65
C ARG A 275 -1.24 13.18 -28.89
N GLN A 276 -1.23 13.76 -27.70
CA GLN A 276 0.00 13.87 -26.89
C GLN A 276 0.54 12.50 -26.46
N LEU A 277 -0.31 11.58 -26.00
CA LEU A 277 0.11 10.21 -25.66
C LEU A 277 0.69 9.47 -26.87
N THR A 278 0.11 9.65 -28.07
CA THR A 278 0.64 9.05 -29.30
C THR A 278 2.02 9.65 -29.67
N ALA A 279 2.18 10.97 -29.55
CA ALA A 279 3.43 11.66 -29.84
C ALA A 279 4.55 11.36 -28.81
N ARG A 280 4.26 11.47 -27.50
CA ARG A 280 5.22 11.18 -26.42
C ARG A 280 5.60 9.70 -26.38
N ASN A 281 4.69 8.74 -26.65
CA ASN A 281 5.06 7.32 -26.80
C ASN A 281 6.08 7.09 -27.95
N THR A 282 5.99 7.88 -29.02
CA THR A 282 6.93 7.80 -30.16
C THR A 282 8.29 8.41 -29.83
N ARG A 283 8.35 9.47 -29.01
CA ARG A 283 9.61 10.10 -28.57
C ARG A 283 10.29 9.37 -27.42
N ALA A 284 9.55 8.90 -26.42
CA ALA A 284 10.07 8.07 -25.34
C ALA A 284 10.70 6.78 -25.87
N TRP A 285 10.20 6.25 -26.99
CA TRP A 285 10.84 5.16 -27.73
C TRP A 285 12.23 5.54 -28.29
N MET A 286 12.41 6.77 -28.78
CA MET A 286 13.70 7.27 -29.29
C MET A 286 14.69 7.58 -28.16
N GLU A 287 14.29 8.31 -27.12
CA GLU A 287 15.17 8.65 -25.98
C GLU A 287 15.53 7.42 -25.13
N ALA A 288 14.59 6.49 -24.92
CA ALA A 288 14.89 5.20 -24.30
C ALA A 288 15.64 4.23 -25.23
N THR A 289 15.94 4.63 -26.48
CA THR A 289 16.97 3.99 -27.30
C THR A 289 18.33 4.62 -27.02
N GLU A 290 18.43 5.95 -26.97
CA GLU A 290 19.68 6.67 -26.70
C GLU A 290 20.30 6.31 -25.33
N TYR A 291 19.49 6.23 -24.26
CA TYR A 291 20.00 5.81 -22.94
C TYR A 291 20.37 4.31 -22.85
N ARG A 292 19.78 3.46 -23.71
CA ARG A 292 20.07 2.01 -23.75
C ARG A 292 21.26 1.63 -24.64
N VAL A 293 21.77 2.55 -25.45
CA VAL A 293 22.84 2.26 -26.43
C VAL A 293 24.22 2.07 -25.79
N ARG A 294 24.45 2.44 -24.51
CA ARG A 294 25.79 2.35 -23.92
C ARG A 294 26.20 0.99 -23.33
N THR A 295 25.29 0.03 -23.13
CA THR A 295 25.65 -1.36 -22.80
C THR A 295 24.59 -2.38 -23.24
N ALA A 296 25.00 -3.40 -24.01
CA ALA A 296 24.33 -4.70 -24.22
C ALA A 296 22.89 -4.73 -24.80
N LEU A 297 22.73 -4.48 -26.12
CA LEU A 297 21.51 -4.82 -26.88
C LEU A 297 21.78 -5.55 -28.21
N ALA A 298 22.64 -6.58 -28.19
CA ALA A 298 22.88 -7.44 -29.36
C ALA A 298 22.63 -8.95 -29.15
N GLU A 299 22.43 -9.42 -27.90
CA GLU A 299 22.46 -10.87 -27.60
C GLU A 299 21.18 -11.44 -26.95
N TYR A 300 20.27 -10.60 -26.44
CA TYR A 300 19.09 -11.05 -25.65
C TYR A 300 17.70 -10.68 -26.18
N GLY A 301 17.58 -10.14 -27.40
CA GLY A 301 16.27 -10.00 -28.07
C GLY A 301 15.23 -9.10 -27.37
N LEU A 302 15.64 -8.25 -26.43
CA LEU A 302 14.76 -7.40 -25.60
C LEU A 302 14.28 -6.14 -26.33
N ALA A 303 13.51 -6.32 -27.40
CA ALA A 303 12.61 -5.28 -27.90
C ALA A 303 11.37 -5.23 -27.00
N VAL A 304 11.41 -4.44 -25.92
CA VAL A 304 10.24 -4.19 -25.06
C VAL A 304 9.19 -3.42 -25.87
N PRO A 305 7.98 -3.97 -26.11
CA PRO A 305 6.92 -3.21 -26.76
C PRO A 305 6.51 -2.03 -25.87
N PRO A 306 6.09 -0.89 -26.43
CA PRO A 306 5.50 0.18 -25.65
C PRO A 306 4.25 -0.32 -24.91
N VAL A 307 3.91 0.42 -23.85
CA VAL A 307 2.75 0.24 -22.96
C VAL A 307 1.52 -0.26 -23.74
N ASP A 308 0.94 -1.38 -23.29
CA ASP A 308 -0.13 -2.13 -23.98
C ASP A 308 -1.33 -1.20 -24.30
N ARG A 309 -1.96 -1.35 -25.47
CA ARG A 309 -2.95 -0.35 -25.97
C ARG A 309 -4.13 -0.14 -25.02
N ARG A 310 -4.54 -1.18 -24.29
CA ARG A 310 -5.58 -1.10 -23.25
C ARG A 310 -5.17 -0.21 -22.07
N PHE A 311 -3.88 -0.23 -21.71
CA PHE A 311 -3.30 0.61 -20.67
C PHE A 311 -3.22 2.08 -21.13
N ALA A 312 -3.19 2.34 -22.45
CA ALA A 312 -3.29 3.69 -23.00
C ALA A 312 -4.75 4.19 -23.11
N GLU A 313 -5.72 3.29 -23.25
CA GLU A 313 -7.15 3.58 -23.12
C GLU A 313 -7.48 3.89 -21.64
N ASP A 314 -7.10 3.01 -20.70
CA ASP A 314 -7.21 3.22 -19.26
C ASP A 314 -6.61 4.60 -18.84
N ARG A 315 -5.32 4.85 -19.17
CA ARG A 315 -4.62 6.12 -18.84
C ARG A 315 -5.27 7.34 -19.50
N LEU A 316 -5.81 7.22 -20.71
CA LEU A 316 -6.50 8.34 -21.36
C LEU A 316 -7.75 8.73 -20.57
N ASP A 317 -8.53 7.75 -20.12
CA ASP A 317 -9.71 8.01 -19.30
C ASP A 317 -9.33 8.50 -17.90
N ASP A 318 -8.24 8.01 -17.29
CA ASP A 318 -7.67 8.55 -16.04
C ASP A 318 -7.31 10.05 -16.18
N LEU A 319 -6.58 10.44 -17.22
CA LEU A 319 -6.23 11.85 -17.49
C LEU A 319 -7.47 12.71 -17.75
N VAL A 320 -8.46 12.18 -18.48
CA VAL A 320 -9.72 12.87 -18.78
C VAL A 320 -10.59 13.05 -17.54
N TYR A 321 -10.55 12.12 -16.57
CA TYR A 321 -11.19 12.30 -15.27
C TYR A 321 -10.69 13.58 -14.59
N TYR A 322 -9.36 13.78 -14.48
CA TYR A 322 -8.78 14.96 -13.82
C TYR A 322 -9.14 16.27 -14.54
N VAL A 323 -9.10 16.31 -15.87
CA VAL A 323 -9.52 17.50 -16.65
C VAL A 323 -11.01 17.81 -16.43
N LEU A 324 -11.88 16.79 -16.39
CA LEU A 324 -13.30 16.97 -16.10
C LEU A 324 -13.55 17.38 -14.64
N ARG A 325 -12.84 16.81 -13.69
CA ARG A 325 -12.90 17.13 -12.26
C ARG A 325 -12.63 18.62 -12.01
N ASP A 326 -11.64 19.16 -12.70
CA ASP A 326 -11.19 20.54 -12.49
C ASP A 326 -11.99 21.57 -13.33
N TYR A 327 -12.59 21.19 -14.48
CA TYR A 327 -13.43 22.10 -15.30
C TYR A 327 -14.95 21.97 -15.13
N VAL A 328 -15.43 20.82 -14.66
CA VAL A 328 -16.87 20.47 -14.61
C VAL A 328 -17.29 20.09 -13.20
N GLY A 329 -16.38 19.50 -12.42
CA GLY A 329 -16.51 19.34 -10.98
C GLY A 329 -16.05 20.58 -10.22
N GLU A 330 -15.73 20.39 -8.93
CA GLU A 330 -15.21 21.41 -8.01
C GLU A 330 -13.78 21.03 -7.58
N GLY A 331 -12.96 20.58 -8.54
CA GLY A 331 -11.59 20.13 -8.31
C GLY A 331 -11.52 19.05 -7.24
N VAL A 332 -10.66 19.25 -6.24
CA VAL A 332 -10.47 18.35 -5.09
C VAL A 332 -11.79 18.02 -4.35
N LEU A 333 -12.77 18.92 -4.33
CA LEU A 333 -14.05 18.70 -3.62
C LEU A 333 -15.12 17.99 -4.46
N THR A 334 -14.83 17.66 -5.73
CA THR A 334 -15.78 17.05 -6.69
C THR A 334 -16.50 15.82 -6.14
N VAL A 335 -15.77 14.93 -5.47
CA VAL A 335 -16.33 13.70 -4.91
C VAL A 335 -17.05 13.96 -3.58
N PRO A 336 -16.44 14.59 -2.55
CA PRO A 336 -17.13 14.91 -1.31
C PRO A 336 -18.46 15.69 -1.48
N ILE A 337 -18.54 16.62 -2.44
CA ILE A 337 -19.75 17.41 -2.68
C ILE A 337 -20.86 16.59 -3.37
N ARG A 338 -20.50 15.56 -4.15
CA ARG A 338 -21.46 14.66 -4.83
C ARG A 338 -21.83 13.43 -4.01
N ASP A 339 -21.13 13.16 -2.93
CA ASP A 339 -21.40 12.00 -2.10
C ASP A 339 -22.64 12.20 -1.23
N GLY A 340 -23.73 11.51 -1.60
CA GLY A 340 -24.97 11.50 -0.82
C GLY A 340 -24.82 10.92 0.59
N HIS A 341 -23.72 10.22 0.87
CA HIS A 341 -23.37 9.70 2.20
C HIS A 341 -22.77 10.74 3.15
N LEU A 342 -22.46 11.95 2.67
CA LEU A 342 -21.96 13.05 3.50
C LEU A 342 -23.03 14.09 3.82
N GLU A 343 -22.94 14.65 5.02
CA GLU A 343 -23.79 15.74 5.52
C GLU A 343 -23.14 17.10 5.31
N ASP A 344 -21.84 17.22 5.59
CA ASP A 344 -21.06 18.46 5.42
C ASP A 344 -19.63 18.17 4.95
N VAL A 345 -19.00 19.16 4.31
CA VAL A 345 -17.65 19.13 3.74
C VAL A 345 -16.92 20.42 4.13
N GLU A 346 -15.87 20.28 4.93
CA GLU A 346 -15.08 21.39 5.47
C GLU A 346 -13.69 21.46 4.84
N ALA A 347 -13.41 22.56 4.12
CA ALA A 347 -12.07 22.92 3.65
C ALA A 347 -11.65 24.26 4.27
N ASN A 348 -10.77 24.23 5.28
CA ASN A 348 -10.47 25.41 6.10
C ASN A 348 -9.34 26.29 5.56
N ARG A 349 -8.30 25.68 4.98
CA ARG A 349 -7.10 26.35 4.46
C ARG A 349 -6.27 25.41 3.57
N VAL A 350 -5.44 26.01 2.74
CA VAL A 350 -4.35 25.33 2.01
C VAL A 350 -3.44 24.57 2.99
N GLY A 351 -3.02 23.37 2.62
CA GLY A 351 -2.19 22.48 3.43
C GLY A 351 -2.90 21.78 4.59
N GLU A 352 -4.17 22.07 4.89
CA GLU A 352 -4.97 21.28 5.83
C GLU A 352 -5.78 20.21 5.09
N ARG A 353 -5.80 18.98 5.64
CA ARG A 353 -6.71 17.91 5.20
C ARG A 353 -8.15 18.41 5.23
N VAL A 354 -8.86 18.30 4.11
CA VAL A 354 -10.31 18.45 4.02
C VAL A 354 -10.94 17.45 4.99
N LYS A 355 -12.01 17.87 5.68
CA LYS A 355 -12.77 17.04 6.62
C LYS A 355 -14.20 16.93 6.16
N VAL A 356 -14.85 15.84 6.52
CA VAL A 356 -16.23 15.55 6.15
C VAL A 356 -17.01 15.11 7.38
N ILE A 357 -18.33 15.28 7.34
CA ILE A 357 -19.24 14.73 8.34
C ILE A 357 -20.08 13.65 7.65
N PRO A 358 -19.78 12.35 7.85
CA PRO A 358 -20.59 11.27 7.28
C PRO A 358 -21.97 11.19 7.93
N ARG A 359 -23.00 10.92 7.12
CA ARG A 359 -24.36 10.68 7.60
C ARG A 359 -24.42 9.42 8.49
N ALA A 360 -25.42 9.40 9.37
CA ALA A 360 -25.70 8.26 10.23
C ALA A 360 -25.79 6.93 9.43
N GLY A 361 -25.01 5.93 9.85
CA GLY A 361 -24.92 4.61 9.20
C GLY A 361 -23.66 4.37 8.35
N ILE A 362 -22.91 5.44 8.03
CA ILE A 362 -21.62 5.39 7.31
C ILE A 362 -20.45 5.57 8.27
N GLY A 363 -20.60 6.43 9.27
CA GLY A 363 -19.71 6.55 10.43
C GLY A 363 -20.49 6.98 11.68
N ASP A 364 -19.77 7.32 12.74
CA ASP A 364 -20.33 7.65 14.07
C ASP A 364 -20.96 9.06 14.15
N GLY A 365 -21.27 9.69 13.00
CA GLY A 365 -21.78 11.07 12.88
C GLY A 365 -20.75 12.17 13.22
N ASN A 366 -19.52 11.78 13.54
CA ASN A 366 -18.43 12.70 13.87
C ASN A 366 -17.72 13.22 12.62
N ARG A 367 -17.06 14.37 12.78
CA ARG A 367 -16.11 14.94 11.81
C ARG A 367 -14.94 13.99 11.58
N VAL A 368 -14.63 13.71 10.33
CA VAL A 368 -13.65 12.72 9.87
C VAL A 368 -12.68 13.38 8.87
N PRO A 369 -11.35 13.24 9.03
CA PRO A 369 -10.38 13.77 8.07
C PRO A 369 -10.32 12.92 6.81
N THR A 370 -9.91 13.55 5.71
CA THR A 370 -9.76 12.89 4.41
C THR A 370 -8.31 12.82 3.94
N ASN A 371 -8.07 12.04 2.88
CA ASN A 371 -6.81 12.04 2.12
C ASN A 371 -6.67 13.23 1.15
N LEU A 372 -7.62 14.17 1.16
CA LEU A 372 -7.67 15.30 0.25
C LEU A 372 -7.19 16.57 0.95
N ALA A 373 -6.44 17.40 0.24
CA ALA A 373 -6.03 18.73 0.67
C ALA A 373 -5.97 19.67 -0.55
N PHE A 374 -6.04 20.97 -0.30
CA PHE A 374 -5.65 21.97 -1.29
C PHE A 374 -4.16 22.26 -1.10
N GLU A 375 -3.36 22.12 -2.17
CA GLU A 375 -1.91 22.33 -2.11
C GLU A 375 -1.52 23.78 -2.41
N ASP A 376 -2.35 24.51 -3.16
CA ASP A 376 -2.14 25.91 -3.53
C ASP A 376 -3.38 26.79 -3.26
N GLU A 377 -3.16 28.10 -3.19
CA GLU A 377 -4.22 29.08 -2.92
C GLU A 377 -5.13 29.35 -4.14
N THR A 378 -4.63 29.15 -5.36
CA THR A 378 -5.40 29.42 -6.59
C THR A 378 -6.50 28.39 -6.78
N SER A 379 -6.19 27.10 -6.61
CA SER A 379 -7.20 26.03 -6.65
C SER A 379 -8.26 26.19 -5.55
N PHE A 380 -7.84 26.58 -4.34
CA PHE A 380 -8.76 26.86 -3.22
C PHE A 380 -9.71 28.02 -3.54
N VAL A 381 -9.18 29.17 -3.98
CA VAL A 381 -9.99 30.35 -4.32
C VAL A 381 -10.93 30.07 -5.49
N ASN A 382 -10.47 29.38 -6.54
CA ASN A 382 -11.30 29.02 -7.69
C ASN A 382 -12.53 28.19 -7.28
N VAL A 383 -12.34 27.17 -6.44
CA VAL A 383 -13.44 26.32 -5.95
C VAL A 383 -14.41 27.11 -5.06
N VAL A 384 -13.90 27.95 -4.16
CA VAL A 384 -14.75 28.82 -3.31
C VAL A 384 -15.56 29.80 -4.18
N THR A 385 -14.97 30.41 -5.20
CA THR A 385 -15.66 31.30 -6.14
C THR A 385 -16.72 30.58 -6.95
N GLN A 386 -16.43 29.37 -7.45
CA GLN A 386 -17.38 28.53 -8.18
C GLN A 386 -18.60 28.16 -7.31
N LEU A 387 -18.36 27.75 -6.06
CA LEU A 387 -19.43 27.40 -5.11
C LEU A 387 -20.28 28.60 -4.69
N ALA A 388 -19.68 29.79 -4.57
CA ALA A 388 -20.42 31.03 -4.33
C ALA A 388 -21.32 31.39 -5.52
N ALA A 389 -20.81 31.25 -6.75
CA ALA A 389 -21.56 31.51 -7.97
C ALA A 389 -22.71 30.52 -8.17
N SER A 390 -22.54 29.24 -7.83
CA SER A 390 -23.58 28.20 -7.99
C SER A 390 -24.71 28.27 -6.95
N ARG A 391 -24.60 29.13 -5.94
CA ARG A 391 -25.63 29.35 -4.90
C ARG A 391 -26.50 30.60 -5.15
N THR A 392 -26.29 31.29 -6.28
CA THR A 392 -27.07 32.45 -6.73
C THR A 392 -27.98 32.07 -7.88
#